data_AF-A0A2S6R8M2-F1
#
_entry.id   AF-A0A2S6R8M2-F1
#
_cell.length_a   1.000
_cell.length_b   1.000
_cell.length_c   1.000
_cell.angle_alpha   90.00
_cell.angle_beta   90.00
_cell.angle_gamma   90.00
#
_symmetry.space_group_name_H-M   'P 1'
#
loop_
_entity.id
_entity.type
_entity.pdbx_description
1 polymer ?
#
loop_
_entity_poly.entity_id
_entity_poly.type
_entity_poly.pdbx_seq_one_letter_code
_entity_poly.pdbx_strand_id
1 'polypeptide(L)'
;IGEARVALFKPTTYMNESGRALGKLLNFFKVEPDHLFVFHDELDLAPGKVRVKLGGGSAGHNGLKSVTAHIGADYWRVRMGIGHPGDKDLVHGYVLSDFSKAEAPWLEKLVDAVGDASGLLLSGVENDFMTRVALLAPPPARPAKPGNKQKSEEEQKNGI
;
A
#
# COMPACT_ATOMS: atom_id res chain seq x y z
N ILE A 1 -3.62 10.35 19.05
CA ILE A 1 -3.30 11.29 17.96
C ILE A 1 -4.29 12.44 18.09
N GLY A 2 -3.82 13.66 18.40
CA GLY A 2 -4.71 14.68 18.99
C GLY A 2 -5.34 14.16 20.28
N GLU A 3 -6.65 14.29 20.42
CA GLU A 3 -7.43 13.79 21.58
C GLU A 3 -7.89 12.33 21.43
N ALA A 4 -7.78 11.75 20.23
CA ALA A 4 -8.20 10.37 19.98
C ALA A 4 -7.20 9.36 20.56
N ARG A 5 -7.73 8.38 21.31
CA ARG A 5 -6.97 7.20 21.76
C ARG A 5 -6.85 6.21 20.60
N VAL A 6 -5.62 5.87 20.23
CA VAL A 6 -5.31 5.01 19.09
C VAL A 6 -4.35 3.94 19.54
N ALA A 7 -4.59 2.70 19.10
CA ALA A 7 -3.64 1.60 19.22
C ALA A 7 -2.93 1.41 17.87
N LEU A 8 -1.60 1.31 17.91
CA LEU A 8 -0.79 0.92 16.75
C LEU A 8 -0.42 -0.55 16.89
N PHE A 9 -0.55 -1.30 15.80
CA PHE A 9 -0.29 -2.73 15.83
C PHE A 9 0.43 -3.18 14.55
N LYS A 10 1.56 -3.85 14.74
CA LYS A 10 2.29 -4.56 13.70
C LYS A 10 2.22 -6.06 14.02
N PRO A 11 1.48 -6.88 13.25
CA PRO A 11 1.44 -8.33 13.46
C PRO A 11 2.84 -8.94 13.41
N THR A 12 3.14 -9.84 14.35
CA THR A 12 4.37 -10.66 14.34
C THR A 12 4.14 -12.06 13.75
N THR A 13 2.94 -12.31 13.22
CA THR A 13 2.58 -13.52 12.47
C THR A 13 3.10 -13.45 11.04
N TYR A 14 3.09 -14.57 10.33
CA TYR A 14 3.25 -14.54 8.88
C TYR A 14 2.16 -13.70 8.21
N MET A 15 2.47 -13.13 7.05
CA MET A 15 1.58 -12.22 6.33
C MET A 15 0.22 -12.87 6.01
N ASN A 16 0.20 -14.15 5.63
CA ASN A 16 -1.03 -14.91 5.39
C ASN A 16 -1.83 -15.24 6.67
N GLU A 17 -1.30 -14.94 7.85
CA GLU A 17 -1.94 -15.13 9.15
C GLU A 17 -2.23 -13.80 9.90
N SER A 18 -2.01 -12.65 9.27
CA SER A 18 -2.24 -11.32 9.88
C SER A 18 -3.65 -11.15 10.45
N GLY A 19 -4.68 -11.72 9.81
CA GLY A 19 -6.06 -11.65 10.29
C GLY A 19 -6.29 -12.37 11.62
N ARG A 20 -5.55 -13.45 11.89
CA ARG A 20 -5.64 -14.20 13.16
C ARG A 20 -5.22 -13.31 14.34
N ALA A 21 -4.15 -12.55 14.18
CA ALA A 21 -3.66 -11.64 15.20
C ALA A 21 -4.59 -10.44 15.36
N LEU A 22 -5.03 -9.85 14.25
CA LEU A 22 -5.88 -8.67 14.24
C LEU A 22 -7.28 -8.94 14.82
N GLY A 23 -7.89 -10.09 14.52
CA GLY A 23 -9.18 -10.48 15.09
C GLY A 23 -9.15 -10.57 16.62
N LYS A 24 -8.05 -11.11 17.20
CA LYS A 24 -7.87 -11.12 18.66
C LYS A 24 -7.76 -9.71 19.24
N LEU A 25 -7.04 -8.83 18.54
CA LEU A 25 -6.84 -7.44 18.95
C LEU A 25 -8.17 -6.68 18.99
N LEU A 26 -8.97 -6.76 17.91
CA LEU A 26 -10.27 -6.10 17.82
C LEU A 26 -11.22 -6.60 18.90
N ASN A 27 -11.26 -7.92 19.15
CA ASN A 27 -12.08 -8.50 20.21
C ASN A 27 -11.66 -8.03 21.61
N PHE A 28 -10.35 -7.93 21.86
CA PHE A 28 -9.82 -7.48 23.15
C PHE A 28 -10.17 -6.01 23.42
N PHE A 29 -10.00 -5.15 22.43
CA PHE A 29 -10.30 -3.72 22.55
C PHE A 29 -11.77 -3.36 22.29
N LYS A 30 -12.60 -4.33 21.86
CA LYS A 30 -14.00 -4.14 21.48
C LYS A 30 -14.17 -3.06 20.41
N VAL A 31 -13.36 -3.17 19.36
CA VAL A 31 -13.33 -2.23 18.23
C VAL A 31 -13.96 -2.89 17.02
N GLU A 32 -14.91 -2.20 16.40
CA GLU A 32 -15.54 -2.65 15.17
C GLU A 32 -14.59 -2.48 13.96
N PRO A 33 -14.69 -3.33 12.92
CA PRO A 33 -13.81 -3.27 11.75
C PRO A 33 -13.81 -1.92 11.02
N ASP A 34 -14.89 -1.16 11.05
CA ASP A 34 -15.02 0.15 10.40
C ASP A 34 -14.17 1.25 11.07
N HIS A 35 -13.67 1.01 12.29
CA HIS A 35 -12.72 1.88 13.00
C HIS A 35 -11.25 1.46 12.79
N LEU A 36 -11.00 0.39 12.02
CA LEU A 36 -9.67 -0.11 11.73
C LEU A 36 -9.14 0.47 10.40
N PHE A 37 -7.93 1.01 10.44
CA PHE A 37 -7.15 1.38 9.26
C PHE A 37 -5.99 0.39 9.08
N VAL A 38 -5.98 -0.32 7.95
CA VAL A 38 -4.91 -1.23 7.55
C VAL A 38 -4.04 -0.57 6.50
N PHE A 39 -2.80 -0.26 6.87
CA PHE A 39 -1.75 0.21 5.97
C PHE A 39 -1.08 -0.99 5.32
N HIS A 40 -1.04 -1.04 3.99
CA HIS A 40 -0.43 -2.15 3.27
C HIS A 40 0.21 -1.68 1.97
N ASP A 41 1.17 -2.46 1.48
CA ASP A 41 1.77 -2.28 0.16
C ASP A 41 0.76 -2.60 -0.94
N GLU A 42 0.84 -1.83 -2.03
CA GLU A 42 -0.09 -1.91 -3.14
C GLU A 42 0.67 -1.94 -4.47
N LEU A 43 0.49 -3.03 -5.21
CA LEU A 43 1.15 -3.25 -6.50
C LEU A 43 0.49 -2.45 -7.63
N ASP A 44 -0.83 -2.22 -7.54
CA ASP A 44 -1.59 -1.51 -8.58
C ASP A 44 -1.36 0.01 -8.57
N LEU A 45 -0.73 0.53 -7.51
CA LEU A 45 -0.42 1.95 -7.37
C LEU A 45 1.04 2.19 -7.66
N ALA A 46 1.33 3.25 -8.42
CA ALA A 46 2.69 3.70 -8.65
C ALA A 46 3.42 3.98 -7.31
N PRO A 47 4.75 3.80 -7.26
CA PRO A 47 5.56 4.14 -6.09
C PRO A 47 5.20 5.51 -5.51
N GLY A 48 5.09 5.61 -4.19
CA GLY A 48 4.78 6.87 -3.49
C GLY A 48 3.31 7.32 -3.54
N LYS A 49 2.46 6.64 -4.31
CA LYS A 49 1.04 7.01 -4.42
C LYS A 49 0.22 6.36 -3.32
N VAL A 50 -0.55 7.17 -2.58
CA VAL A 50 -1.47 6.70 -1.54
C VAL A 50 -2.92 6.81 -1.96
N ARG A 51 -3.71 5.80 -1.58
CA ARG A 51 -5.18 5.83 -1.67
C ARG A 51 -5.80 5.26 -0.40
N VAL A 52 -6.89 5.87 0.04
CA VAL A 52 -7.70 5.36 1.14
C VAL A 52 -9.01 4.83 0.57
N LYS A 53 -9.45 3.65 1.05
CA LYS A 53 -10.70 3.04 0.63
C LYS A 53 -11.32 2.24 1.76
N LEU A 54 -12.61 2.44 2.02
CA LEU A 54 -13.41 1.54 2.85
C LEU A 54 -13.81 0.30 2.04
N GLY A 55 -13.69 -0.89 2.63
CA GLY A 55 -14.14 -2.11 1.98
C GLY A 55 -13.22 -2.60 0.85
N GLY A 56 -13.80 -3.43 -0.03
CA GLY A 56 -13.13 -3.94 -1.23
C GLY A 56 -12.43 -5.29 -1.05
N GLY A 57 -11.89 -5.80 -2.16
CA GLY A 57 -11.20 -7.09 -2.21
C GLY A 57 -9.73 -7.02 -1.78
N SER A 58 -9.09 -8.20 -1.70
CA SER A 58 -7.68 -8.31 -1.31
C SER A 58 -6.69 -7.99 -2.43
N ALA A 59 -7.13 -7.91 -3.69
CA ALA A 59 -6.26 -7.73 -4.87
C ALA A 59 -5.06 -8.71 -4.92
N GLY A 60 -5.24 -9.93 -4.39
CA GLY A 60 -4.17 -10.93 -4.30
C GLY A 60 -3.21 -10.77 -3.11
N HIS A 61 -3.33 -9.70 -2.31
CA HIS A 61 -2.50 -9.48 -1.13
C HIS A 61 -2.83 -10.47 -0.01
N ASN A 62 -1.83 -11.27 0.41
CA ASN A 62 -2.00 -12.36 1.39
C ASN A 62 -2.47 -11.87 2.77
N GLY A 63 -1.94 -10.75 3.25
CA GLY A 63 -2.39 -10.10 4.50
C GLY A 63 -3.84 -9.68 4.47
N LEU A 64 -4.24 -8.90 3.47
CA LEU A 64 -5.64 -8.52 3.29
C LEU A 64 -6.58 -9.72 3.13
N LYS A 65 -6.18 -10.78 2.41
CA LYS A 65 -6.96 -12.01 2.33
C LYS A 65 -7.17 -12.63 3.72
N SER A 66 -6.12 -12.66 4.54
CA SER A 66 -6.17 -13.15 5.92
C SER A 66 -7.09 -12.30 6.79
N VAL A 67 -6.91 -10.97 6.76
CA VAL A 67 -7.72 -10.01 7.53
C VAL A 67 -9.20 -10.15 7.17
N THR A 68 -9.53 -10.07 5.87
CA THR A 68 -10.93 -10.20 5.42
C THR A 68 -11.57 -11.53 5.82
N ALA A 69 -10.82 -12.63 5.82
CA ALA A 69 -11.35 -13.93 6.25
C ALA A 69 -11.69 -13.99 7.75
N HIS A 70 -11.07 -13.16 8.60
CA HIS A 70 -11.25 -13.21 10.05
C HIS A 70 -12.21 -12.15 10.58
N ILE A 71 -12.24 -10.97 9.97
CA ILE A 71 -12.98 -9.81 10.51
C ILE A 71 -13.95 -9.17 9.49
N GLY A 72 -14.12 -9.77 8.31
CA GLY A 72 -14.94 -9.21 7.24
C GLY A 72 -14.21 -8.14 6.42
N ALA A 73 -14.89 -7.58 5.41
CA ALA A 73 -14.29 -6.64 4.47
C ALA A 73 -14.42 -5.17 4.89
N ASP A 74 -15.28 -4.86 5.85
CA ASP A 74 -15.75 -3.50 6.17
C ASP A 74 -14.76 -2.73 7.07
N TYR A 75 -13.52 -2.64 6.62
CA TYR A 75 -12.46 -1.85 7.27
C TYR A 75 -11.76 -0.95 6.25
N TRP A 76 -11.07 0.07 6.75
CA TRP A 76 -10.34 1.02 5.92
C TRP A 76 -9.00 0.46 5.48
N ARG A 77 -8.69 0.62 4.20
CA ARG A 77 -7.43 0.24 3.56
C ARG A 77 -6.68 1.50 3.17
N VAL A 78 -5.51 1.71 3.77
CA VAL A 78 -4.54 2.73 3.34
C VAL A 78 -3.54 2.05 2.42
N ARG A 79 -3.81 2.17 1.13
CA ARG A 79 -3.07 1.52 0.05
C ARG A 79 -1.83 2.36 -0.26
N MET A 80 -0.65 1.82 0.00
CA MET A 80 0.64 2.48 -0.20
C MET A 80 1.32 1.90 -1.43
N GLY A 81 1.36 2.68 -2.51
CA GLY A 81 1.89 2.22 -3.79
C GLY A 81 3.37 1.89 -3.72
N ILE A 82 3.70 0.64 -4.05
CA ILE A 82 5.07 0.18 -4.26
C ILE A 82 5.37 -0.03 -5.75
N GLY A 83 4.35 -0.15 -6.59
CA GLY A 83 4.48 -0.46 -8.01
C GLY A 83 4.45 -1.97 -8.29
N HIS A 84 4.54 -2.34 -9.57
CA HIS A 84 4.46 -3.74 -10.01
C HIS A 84 5.73 -4.10 -10.81
N PRO A 85 6.31 -5.31 -10.64
CA PRO A 85 7.49 -5.75 -11.38
C PRO A 85 7.24 -6.05 -12.88
N GLY A 86 6.10 -5.62 -13.43
CA GLY A 86 5.65 -5.93 -14.80
C GLY A 86 5.13 -7.35 -15.00
N ASP A 87 5.79 -8.36 -14.43
CA ASP A 87 5.43 -9.77 -14.54
C ASP A 87 4.83 -10.32 -13.23
N LYS A 88 3.76 -11.11 -13.34
CA LYS A 88 3.09 -11.74 -12.19
C LYS A 88 3.98 -12.75 -11.49
N ASP A 89 4.82 -13.46 -12.23
CA ASP A 89 5.70 -14.50 -11.66
C ASP A 89 6.80 -13.90 -10.79
N LEU A 90 7.12 -12.61 -10.99
CA LEU A 90 8.11 -11.87 -10.21
C LEU A 90 7.52 -11.22 -8.95
N VAL A 91 6.20 -11.21 -8.79
CA VAL A 91 5.53 -10.51 -7.67
C VAL A 91 6.01 -11.04 -6.33
N HIS A 92 6.13 -12.36 -6.16
CA HIS A 92 6.59 -12.95 -4.90
C HIS A 92 7.98 -12.49 -4.50
N GLY A 93 8.93 -12.48 -5.43
CA GLY A 93 10.28 -11.96 -5.16
C GLY A 93 10.27 -10.46 -4.89
N TYR A 94 9.45 -9.72 -5.65
CA TYR A 94 9.36 -8.26 -5.54
C TYR A 94 8.87 -7.80 -4.16
N VAL A 95 7.76 -8.34 -3.65
CA VAL A 95 7.20 -7.93 -2.34
C VAL A 95 8.02 -8.40 -1.14
N LEU A 96 8.92 -9.37 -1.34
CA LEU A 96 9.81 -9.89 -0.30
C LEU A 96 11.21 -9.24 -0.35
N SER A 97 11.50 -8.44 -1.37
CA SER A 97 12.78 -7.76 -1.52
C SER A 97 12.82 -6.47 -0.70
N ASP A 98 14.01 -6.13 -0.22
CA ASP A 98 14.23 -4.82 0.40
C ASP A 98 14.16 -3.70 -0.64
N PHE A 99 13.71 -2.53 -0.21
CA PHE A 99 13.82 -1.31 -1.02
C PHE A 99 15.28 -0.98 -1.28
N SER A 100 15.58 -0.54 -2.50
CA SER A 100 16.92 -0.09 -2.87
C SER A 100 17.28 1.25 -2.19
N LYS A 101 18.58 1.55 -2.12
CA LYS A 101 19.05 2.86 -1.63
C LYS A 101 18.51 4.05 -2.44
N ALA A 102 18.20 3.84 -3.71
CA ALA A 102 17.61 4.86 -4.57
C ALA A 102 16.13 5.14 -4.22
N GLU A 103 15.47 4.21 -3.54
CA GLU A 103 14.07 4.34 -3.12
C GLU A 103 13.91 4.97 -1.74
N ALA A 104 14.93 4.85 -0.88
CA ALA A 104 14.92 5.41 0.47
C ALA A 104 14.45 6.88 0.54
N PRO A 105 14.92 7.81 -0.32
CA PRO A 105 14.56 9.23 -0.17
C PRO A 105 13.06 9.52 -0.36
N TRP A 106 12.37 8.81 -1.25
CA TRP A 106 10.93 9.02 -1.44
C TRP A 106 10.12 8.20 -0.44
N LEU A 107 10.62 7.02 -0.05
CA LEU A 107 9.98 6.14 0.93
C LEU A 107 9.95 6.76 2.32
N GLU A 108 11.07 7.32 2.79
CA GLU A 108 11.16 7.98 4.10
C GLU A 108 10.18 9.17 4.16
N LYS A 109 10.19 10.02 3.12
CA LYS A 109 9.23 11.12 3.00
C LYS A 109 7.78 10.64 3.03
N LEU A 110 7.48 9.54 2.35
CA LEU A 110 6.14 8.96 2.33
C LEU A 110 5.72 8.52 3.74
N VAL A 111 6.57 7.79 4.45
CA VAL A 111 6.29 7.29 5.79
C VAL A 111 6.08 8.46 6.76
N ASP A 112 6.93 9.48 6.71
CA ASP A 112 6.79 10.69 7.53
C ASP A 112 5.47 11.43 7.21
N ALA A 113 5.18 11.64 5.92
CA ALA A 113 3.95 12.31 5.49
C ALA A 113 2.68 11.57 5.92
N VAL A 114 2.69 10.23 5.85
CA VAL A 114 1.58 9.39 6.32
C VAL A 114 1.42 9.50 7.84
N GLY A 115 2.53 9.50 8.59
CA GLY A 115 2.53 9.73 10.03
C GLY A 115 1.93 11.08 10.41
N ASP A 116 2.43 12.16 9.81
CA ASP A 116 2.00 13.54 10.04
C ASP A 116 0.53 13.77 9.69
N ALA A 117 0.05 13.15 8.60
CA ALA A 117 -1.32 13.30 8.15
C ALA A 117 -2.31 12.37 8.87
N SER A 118 -1.86 11.37 9.62
CA SER A 118 -2.70 10.29 10.19
C SER A 118 -3.89 10.79 11.02
N GLY A 119 -3.79 11.96 11.66
CA GLY A 119 -4.90 12.58 12.40
C GLY A 119 -6.13 12.87 11.52
N LEU A 120 -5.93 13.11 10.21
CA LEU A 120 -7.01 13.35 9.26
C LEU A 120 -7.88 12.10 9.01
N LEU A 121 -7.29 10.90 9.09
CA LEU A 121 -8.04 9.64 9.00
C LEU A 121 -9.01 9.49 10.18
N LEU A 122 -8.59 9.90 11.37
CA LEU A 122 -9.39 9.80 12.59
C LEU A 122 -10.55 10.82 12.61
N SER A 123 -10.41 11.91 11.87
CA SER A 123 -11.43 12.94 11.72
C SER A 123 -12.42 12.64 10.58
N GLY A 124 -12.31 11.51 9.90
CA GLY A 124 -13.20 11.13 8.79
C GLY A 124 -13.04 11.99 7.53
N VAL A 125 -11.85 12.55 7.31
CA VAL A 125 -11.53 13.40 6.14
C VAL A 125 -10.43 12.75 5.29
N GLU A 126 -10.72 11.56 4.75
CA GLU A 126 -9.72 10.74 4.05
C GLU A 126 -9.20 11.39 2.76
N ASN A 127 -10.03 12.22 2.12
CA ASN A 127 -9.61 12.99 0.95
C ASN A 127 -8.55 14.05 1.31
N ASP A 128 -8.69 14.68 2.49
CA ASP A 128 -7.72 15.65 2.99
C ASP A 128 -6.44 14.93 3.41
N PHE A 129 -6.54 13.74 4.01
CA PHE A 129 -5.38 12.88 4.25
C PHE A 129 -4.62 12.60 2.96
N MET A 130 -5.28 12.11 1.91
CA MET A 130 -4.64 11.81 0.62
C MET A 130 -4.01 13.05 -0.02
N THR A 131 -4.70 14.20 0.06
CA THR A 131 -4.20 15.48 -0.46
C THR A 131 -2.97 15.94 0.30
N ARG A 132 -3.00 15.87 1.64
CA ARG A 132 -1.87 16.26 2.51
C ARG A 132 -0.66 15.38 2.26
N VAL A 133 -0.83 14.06 2.18
CA VAL A 133 0.26 13.13 1.88
C VAL A 133 0.87 13.43 0.52
N ALA A 134 0.06 13.66 -0.51
CA ALA A 134 0.57 13.97 -1.85
C ALA A 134 1.34 15.31 -1.92
N LEU A 135 1.00 16.28 -1.07
CA LEU A 135 1.73 17.55 -0.95
C LEU A 135 3.07 17.39 -0.24
N LEU A 136 3.12 16.58 0.83
CA LEU A 136 4.33 16.38 1.65
C LEU A 136 5.31 15.39 1.01
N ALA A 137 4.78 14.36 0.36
CA ALA A 137 5.53 13.28 -0.27
C ALA A 137 5.04 13.06 -1.71
N PRO A 138 5.37 13.98 -2.64
CA PRO A 138 5.02 13.79 -4.04
C PRO A 138 5.64 12.49 -4.56
N PRO A 139 4.90 11.68 -5.35
CA PRO A 139 5.43 10.46 -5.92
C PRO A 139 6.73 10.70 -6.70
N PRO A 140 7.70 9.78 -6.65
CA PRO A 140 8.90 9.88 -7.46
C PRO A 140 8.54 9.96 -8.94
N ALA A 141 9.41 10.58 -9.73
CA ALA A 141 9.28 10.59 -11.19
C ALA A 141 9.15 9.14 -11.69
N ARG A 142 8.19 8.89 -12.57
CA ARG A 142 8.00 7.54 -13.12
C ARG A 142 9.32 7.10 -13.75
N PRO A 143 9.85 5.91 -13.42
CA PRO A 143 10.94 5.36 -14.20
C PRO A 143 10.46 5.26 -15.66
N ALA A 144 11.34 5.60 -16.60
CA ALA A 144 11.06 5.40 -18.01
C ALA A 144 10.59 3.95 -18.19
N LYS A 145 9.46 3.74 -18.87
CA LYS A 145 9.02 2.39 -19.26
C LYS A 145 10.23 1.70 -19.87
N PRO A 146 10.53 0.43 -19.53
CA PRO A 146 11.49 -0.35 -20.30
C PRO A 146 11.02 -0.28 -21.75
N GLY A 147 11.76 0.45 -22.58
CA GLY A 147 11.45 0.59 -23.99
C GLY A 147 11.42 -0.81 -24.57
N ASN A 148 10.34 -1.12 -25.28
CA ASN A 148 10.24 -2.33 -26.07
C ASN A 148 11.35 -2.28 -27.14
N LYS A 149 12.55 -2.80 -26.81
CA LYS A 149 13.71 -2.86 -27.71
C LYS A 149 13.55 -3.92 -28.82
N GLN A 150 12.35 -4.48 -28.98
CA GLN A 150 12.02 -5.40 -30.06
C GLN A 150 10.94 -4.76 -30.94
N LYS A 151 11.34 -3.74 -31.72
CA LYS A 151 10.59 -3.36 -32.95
C LYS A 151 11.35 -2.45 -33.92
N SER A 152 12.62 -2.12 -33.67
CA SER A 152 13.40 -1.24 -34.57
C SER A 152 14.35 -1.96 -35.52
N GLU A 153 14.50 -3.29 -35.45
CA GLU A 153 15.42 -4.03 -36.37
C GLU A 153 14.71 -4.71 -37.55
N GLU A 154 13.39 -4.87 -37.52
CA GLU A 154 12.63 -5.53 -38.60
C GLU A 154 12.18 -4.57 -39.72
N GLU A 155 12.00 -3.28 -39.44
CA GLU A 155 11.59 -2.29 -40.46
C GLU A 155 12.74 -1.79 -41.34
N GLN A 156 14.01 -2.07 -40.99
CA GLN A 156 15.17 -1.69 -41.81
C GLN A 156 15.64 -2.78 -42.78
N LYS A 157 15.10 -4.01 -42.71
CA LYS A 157 15.47 -5.10 -43.61
C LYS A 157 14.51 -5.35 -44.79
N ASN A 158 13.30 -4.79 -44.76
CA ASN A 158 12.28 -5.03 -45.79
C ASN A 158 12.01 -3.82 -46.71
N GLY A 159 12.91 -2.82 -46.70
CA GLY A 159 12.83 -1.66 -47.60
C GLY A 159 13.86 -1.72 -48.72
N ILE A 160 13.69 -2.67 -49.67
CA ILE A 160 14.20 -2.60 -51.05
C ILE A 160 13.11 -3.15 -51.96
#